data_AF-Q0S946-F1
#
_entry.id   AF-Q0S946-F1
#
_cell.length_a   1.000
_cell.length_b   1.000
_cell.length_c   1.000
_cell.angle_alpha   90.00
_cell.angle_beta   90.00
_cell.angle_gamma   90.00
#
_symmetry.space_group_name_H-M   'P 1'
#
loop_
_entity.id
_entity.type
_entity.pdbx_description
1 polymer ?
#
loop_
_entity_poly.entity_id
_entity_poly.type
_entity_poly.pdbx_seq_one_letter_code
_entity_poly.pdbx_strand_id
1 'polypeptide(L)' 'MLFTPEQVAAVLDAEEWDILVSAAPSREARDPEGQSVTVHDTVLHAVRRA' A
#
# COMPACT_ATOMS: atom_id res chain seq x y z
N MET A 1 -12.04 -0.77 -6.78
CA MET A 1 -10.82 -0.24 -7.45
C MET A 1 -9.62 -0.66 -6.62
N LEU A 2 -8.51 -1.01 -7.26
CA LEU A 2 -7.21 -1.16 -6.62
C LEU A 2 -6.45 0.16 -6.79
N PHE A 3 -5.79 0.62 -5.72
CA PHE A 3 -4.98 1.83 -5.73
C PHE A 3 -3.52 1.42 -5.51
N THR A 4 -2.59 2.18 -6.08
CA THR A 4 -1.17 2.15 -5.70
C THR A 4 -0.94 2.98 -4.44
N PRO A 5 0.11 2.72 -3.66
CA PRO A 5 0.38 3.52 -2.47
C PRO A 5 0.65 5.00 -2.83
N GLU A 6 1.23 5.27 -4.00
CA GLU A 6 1.45 6.63 -4.51
C GLU A 6 0.15 7.36 -4.85
N GLN A 7 -0.85 6.66 -5.39
CA GLN A 7 -2.16 7.26 -5.65
C GLN A 7 -2.90 7.64 -4.37
N VAL A 8 -2.73 6.86 -3.30
CA VAL A 8 -3.28 7.20 -1.99
C VAL A 8 -2.49 8.35 -1.35
N ALA A 9 -1.16 8.31 -1.44
CA ALA A 9 -0.30 9.41 -0.99
C ALA A 9 -0.67 10.75 -1.64
N ALA A 10 -0.96 10.76 -2.94
CA ALA A 10 -1.25 11.97 -3.70
C ALA A 10 -2.54 12.70 -3.30
N VAL A 11 -3.44 12.06 -2.55
CA VAL A 11 -4.68 12.70 -2.07
C VAL A 11 -4.59 13.17 -0.62
N LEU A 12 -3.50 12.88 0.09
CA LEU A 12 -3.25 13.40 1.43
C LEU A 12 -2.65 14.80 1.35
N ASP A 13 -3.14 15.70 2.21
CA ASP A 13 -2.57 17.03 2.32
C ASP A 13 -1.13 16.95 2.87
N ALA A 14 -0.18 17.43 2.07
CA ALA A 14 1.23 17.43 2.38
C ALA A 14 1.62 18.40 3.50
N GLU A 15 0.72 19.27 3.99
CA GLU A 15 0.89 20.09 5.20
C GLU A 15 0.30 19.41 6.45
N GLU A 16 -0.69 18.54 6.29
CA GLU A 16 -1.29 17.81 7.43
C GLU A 16 -0.70 16.42 7.70
N TRP A 17 -0.07 15.78 6.71
CA TRP A 17 0.36 14.38 6.84
C TRP A 17 1.83 14.17 6.49
N ASP A 18 2.52 13.39 7.33
CA ASP A 18 3.83 12.82 7.06
C ASP A 18 3.67 11.37 6.60
N ILE A 19 4.14 11.07 5.38
CA ILE A 19 4.14 9.70 4.84
C ILE A 19 5.42 9.01 5.27
N LEU A 20 5.28 7.97 6.08
CA LEU A 20 6.38 7.15 6.59
C LEU A 20 6.72 5.98 5.68
N VAL A 21 5.70 5.40 5.01
CA VAL A 21 5.86 4.29 4.07
C VAL A 21 4.93 4.49 2.89
N SER A 22 5.45 4.35 1.67
CA SER A 22 4.72 4.14 0.42
C SER A 22 5.38 2.98 -0.30
N ALA A 23 4.75 1.81 -0.32
CA ALA A 23 5.37 0.60 -0.83
C ALA A 23 4.36 -0.36 -1.46
N ALA A 24 4.78 -1.02 -2.54
CA ALA A 24 4.02 -2.05 -3.24
C ALA A 24 4.77 -3.40 -3.22
N PRO A 25 4.96 -4.02 -2.04
CA PRO A 25 5.67 -5.29 -1.96
C PRO A 25 4.85 -6.42 -2.60
N SER A 26 5.54 -7.38 -3.19
CA SER A 26 4.95 -8.63 -3.67
C SER A 26 5.35 -9.80 -2.77
N ARG A 27 4.45 -10.77 -2.60
CA ARG A 27 4.72 -12.01 -1.87
C ARG A 27 4.06 -13.22 -2.55
N GLU A 28 4.69 -14.37 -2.39
CA GLU A 28 4.10 -15.64 -2.81
C GLU A 28 3.08 -16.13 -1.77
N ALA A 29 1.96 -16.67 -2.24
CA ALA A 29 0.93 -17.28 -1.43
C ALA A 29 0.34 -18.52 -2.12
N ARG A 30 -0.46 -19.29 -1.38
CA ARG A 30 -1.28 -20.36 -1.95
C ARG A 30 -2.72 -19.85 -2.06
N ASP A 31 -3.35 -20.07 -3.21
CA ASP A 31 -4.79 -19.88 -3.37
C ASP A 31 -5.57 -21.03 -2.69
N PRO A 32 -6.92 -20.98 -2.63
CA PRO A 32 -7.73 -22.04 -2.04
C PRO A 32 -7.56 -23.42 -2.71
N GLU A 33 -7.15 -23.45 -3.98
CA GLU A 33 -6.88 -24.65 -4.77
C GLU A 33 -5.43 -25.16 -4.63
N GLY A 34 -4.62 -24.49 -3.79
CA GLY A 34 -3.23 -24.86 -3.50
C GLY A 34 -2.22 -24.44 -4.58
N GLN A 35 -2.60 -23.65 -5.58
CA GLN A 35 -1.67 -23.12 -6.58
C GLN A 35 -0.86 -21.95 -6.00
N SER A 36 0.39 -21.82 -6.46
CA SER A 36 1.21 -20.65 -6.13
C SER A 36 0.68 -19.42 -6.87
N VAL A 37 0.43 -18.35 -6.14
CA VAL A 37 0.02 -17.06 -6.68
C VAL A 37 0.89 -15.95 -6.09
N THR A 38 1.20 -14.94 -6.90
CA THR A 38 1.85 -13.72 -6.44
C THR A 38 0.79 -12.72 -5.99
N VAL A 39 0.85 -12.31 -4.72
CA VAL A 39 0.00 -11.26 -4.16
C VAL A 39 0.76 -9.95 -4.22
N HIS A 40 0.12 -8.92 -4.77
CA HIS A 40 0.60 -7.55 -4.77
C HIS A 40 -0.11 -6.77 -3.68
N ASP A 41 0.63 -6.41 -2.63
CA ASP A 41 0.11 -5.60 -1.54
C ASP A 41 0.32 -4.11 -1.89
N THR A 42 -0.59 -3.26 -1.42
CA THR A 42 -0.42 -1.80 -1.44
C THR A 42 -0.39 -1.31 0.00
N VAL A 43 0.75 -0.75 0.42
CA VAL A 43 1.01 -0.34 1.79
C VAL A 43 1.32 1.14 1.84
N LEU A 44 0.50 1.89 2.59
CA LEU A 44 0.76 3.26 2.97
C LEU A 44 0.71 3.38 4.50
N HIS A 45 1.73 3.99 5.09
CA HIS A 45 1.71 4.40 6.49
C HIS A 45 1.97 5.91 6.55
N ALA A 46 1.02 6.64 7.11
CA ALA A 46 1.13 8.08 7.33
C ALA A 46 0.70 8.43 8.75
N VAL A 47 1.30 9.50 9.27
CA VAL A 47 0.93 10.09 10.56
C VAL A 47 0.49 11.54 10.34
N ARG A 48 -0.53 11.98 11.07
CA ARG A 48 -0.98 13.37 11.01
C ARG A 48 -0.01 14.23 11.81
N ARG A 49 0.35 15.40 11.26
CA ARG A 49 1.13 16.41 11.95
C ARG A 49 0.33 17.02 13.10
N ALA A 50 1.06 17.41 14.15
CA ALA A 50 0.50 18.06 15.34
C ALA A 50 0.24 19.55 15.09
#